data_AF-A0A5P9EV39-F1
#
_entry.id   AF-A0A5P9EV39-F1
#
_cell.length_a   1.000
_cell.length_b   1.000
_cell.length_c   1.000
_cell.angle_alpha   90.00
_cell.angle_beta   90.00
_cell.angle_gamma   90.00
#
_symmetry.space_group_name_H-M   'P 1'
#
loop_
_entity.id
_entity.type
_entity.pdbx_description
1 polymer ?
#
loop_
_entity_poly.entity_id
_entity_poly.type
_entity_poly.pdbx_seq_one_letter_code
_entity_poly.pdbx_strand_id
1 'polypeptide(L)'
;MARVVKKSTRAKKATGSTKASPVVVKAQKAVDAASKSLDAQMDRVAKAKARAQKSSTAAAKTSLTNANSKAKDLRAKLAMAKMELAKARTMDAVRLAEEAAKEKVSALSNSLSAKADKDLAAALKAFESRWVKAREKAHAKKIKAAEKKAEAKIKAAAKKAAAKAKELEKKAAAKLKAEGQKAKKAATKKSTPAKKAGRPKKAASETKAAKRVGRPKKATSAAKPAKRVGRPKKSTAKAEVTKKAPTRRGRPPKAGTGRRGRPPKNAA
;
A
#
# COMPACT_ATOMS: atom_id res chain seq x y z
N MET A 1 24.00 -8.14 48.38
CA MET A 1 23.28 -7.87 47.10
C MET A 1 21.87 -8.44 47.18
N ALA A 2 20.83 -7.61 47.30
CA ALA A 2 19.45 -8.08 47.42
C ALA A 2 18.80 -8.31 46.06
N ARG A 3 18.16 -9.46 45.84
CA ARG A 3 17.46 -9.78 44.58
C ARG A 3 16.11 -9.04 44.54
N VAL A 4 16.05 -7.97 43.73
CA VAL A 4 14.79 -7.26 43.43
C VAL A 4 13.88 -8.18 42.63
N VAL A 5 12.90 -8.79 43.29
CA VAL A 5 11.83 -9.56 42.64
C VAL A 5 10.98 -8.59 41.82
N LYS A 6 11.18 -8.57 40.51
CA LYS A 6 10.42 -7.74 39.58
C LYS A 6 8.98 -8.22 39.52
N LYS A 7 8.13 -7.66 40.39
CA LYS A 7 6.71 -8.00 40.51
C LYS A 7 6.01 -7.72 39.18
N SER A 8 5.68 -8.82 38.48
CA SER A 8 4.99 -8.76 37.19
C SER A 8 3.65 -8.04 37.35
N THR A 9 3.56 -6.85 36.78
CA THR A 9 2.32 -6.08 36.67
C THR A 9 1.45 -6.74 35.61
N ARG A 10 0.76 -7.81 36.00
CA ARG A 10 -0.29 -8.45 35.19
C ARG A 10 -1.26 -7.37 34.74
N ALA A 11 -1.24 -7.05 33.45
CA ALA A 11 -2.03 -5.97 32.87
C ALA A 11 -3.50 -6.09 33.31
N LYS A 12 -4.04 -4.97 33.82
CA LYS A 12 -5.40 -4.88 34.33
C LYS A 12 -6.36 -5.19 33.19
N LYS A 13 -6.85 -6.44 33.14
CA LYS A 13 -7.74 -6.94 32.09
C LYS A 13 -8.94 -6.00 32.00
N ALA A 14 -9.29 -5.58 30.78
CA ALA A 14 -10.33 -4.59 30.53
C ALA A 14 -11.61 -4.92 31.31
N THR A 15 -12.19 -3.89 31.94
CA THR A 15 -13.44 -3.96 32.69
C THR A 15 -14.66 -3.98 31.76
N GLY A 16 -14.68 -4.94 30.82
CA GLY A 16 -15.89 -5.34 30.12
C GLY A 16 -16.87 -5.96 31.13
N SER A 17 -18.14 -5.54 31.03
CA SER A 17 -19.25 -5.78 31.99
C SER A 17 -19.07 -6.92 33.02
N THR A 18 -18.46 -6.61 34.18
CA THR A 18 -18.33 -7.56 35.31
C THR A 18 -19.64 -7.82 36.08
N LYS A 19 -20.77 -7.32 35.56
CA LYS A 19 -22.11 -7.60 36.10
C LYS A 19 -22.59 -8.92 35.51
N ALA A 20 -22.87 -9.90 36.38
CA ALA A 20 -23.42 -11.19 35.96
C ALA A 20 -24.73 -11.00 35.17
N SER A 21 -24.92 -11.79 34.12
CA SER A 21 -26.15 -11.77 33.30
C SER A 21 -27.40 -11.90 34.17
N PRO A 22 -28.52 -11.22 33.84
CA PRO A 22 -29.79 -11.37 34.55
C PRO A 22 -30.27 -12.82 34.63
N VAL A 23 -29.90 -13.67 33.67
CA VAL A 23 -30.19 -15.11 33.68
C VAL A 23 -29.43 -15.81 34.81
N VAL A 24 -28.14 -15.50 35.00
CA VAL A 24 -27.31 -16.03 36.09
C VAL A 24 -27.84 -15.57 37.45
N VAL A 25 -28.24 -14.30 37.57
CA VAL A 25 -28.83 -13.74 38.79
C VAL A 25 -30.16 -14.43 39.13
N LYS A 26 -31.02 -14.67 38.14
CA LYS A 26 -32.29 -15.38 38.31
C LYS A 26 -32.07 -16.84 38.73
N ALA A 27 -31.13 -17.54 38.10
CA ALA A 27 -30.79 -18.93 38.43
C ALA A 27 -30.16 -19.06 39.84
N GLN A 28 -29.32 -18.11 40.25
CA GLN A 28 -28.79 -18.05 41.61
C GLN A 28 -29.93 -17.93 42.64
N LYS A 29 -30.85 -16.97 42.45
CA LYS A 29 -32.01 -16.80 43.34
C LYS A 29 -32.89 -18.07 43.44
N ALA A 30 -33.00 -18.84 42.37
CA ALA A 30 -33.72 -20.11 42.37
C ALA A 30 -33.01 -21.19 43.23
N VAL A 31 -31.67 -21.27 43.18
CA VAL A 31 -30.88 -22.14 44.08
C VAL A 31 -31.03 -21.71 45.53
N ASP A 32 -30.98 -20.41 45.81
CA ASP A 32 -31.09 -19.88 47.18
C ASP A 32 -32.49 -20.17 47.77
N ALA A 33 -33.55 -20.01 46.98
CA ALA A 33 -34.92 -20.33 47.37
C ALA A 33 -35.16 -21.84 47.57
N ALA A 34 -34.62 -22.69 46.68
CA ALA A 34 -34.72 -24.14 46.81
C ALA A 34 -33.95 -24.67 48.03
N SER A 35 -32.80 -24.06 48.35
CA SER A 35 -32.00 -24.42 49.53
C SER A 35 -32.77 -24.09 50.82
N LYS A 36 -33.24 -22.84 50.99
CA LYS A 36 -34.08 -22.44 52.14
C LYS A 36 -35.31 -23.33 52.33
N SER A 37 -35.93 -23.76 51.23
CA SER A 37 -37.08 -24.67 51.25
C SER A 37 -36.70 -26.07 51.76
N LEU A 38 -35.55 -26.60 51.34
CA LEU A 38 -35.02 -27.87 51.81
C LEU A 38 -34.64 -27.80 53.30
N ASP A 39 -33.95 -26.75 53.73
CA ASP A 39 -33.51 -26.58 55.13
C ASP A 39 -34.72 -26.60 56.08
N ALA A 40 -35.73 -25.77 55.79
CA ALA A 40 -36.99 -25.74 56.54
C ALA A 40 -37.75 -27.09 56.52
N GLN A 41 -37.54 -27.93 55.51
CA GLN A 41 -38.11 -29.28 55.48
C GLN A 41 -37.27 -30.29 56.27
N MET A 42 -35.95 -30.13 56.32
CA MET A 42 -35.07 -30.95 57.16
C MET A 42 -35.37 -30.74 58.65
N ASP A 43 -35.68 -29.52 59.08
CA ASP A 43 -36.18 -29.23 60.42
C ASP A 43 -37.50 -29.97 60.73
N ARG A 44 -38.41 -30.05 59.76
CA ARG A 44 -39.67 -30.82 59.90
C ARG A 44 -39.41 -32.32 59.97
N VAL A 45 -38.44 -32.84 59.20
CA VAL A 45 -38.00 -34.24 59.29
C VAL A 45 -37.41 -34.54 60.68
N ALA A 46 -36.57 -33.66 61.22
CA ALA A 46 -36.00 -33.81 62.57
C ALA A 46 -37.11 -33.84 63.64
N LYS A 47 -38.05 -32.89 63.59
CA LYS A 47 -39.21 -32.83 64.51
C LYS A 47 -40.13 -34.05 64.38
N ALA A 48 -40.38 -34.53 63.16
CA ALA A 48 -41.17 -35.74 62.91
C ALA A 48 -40.45 -37.01 63.44
N LYS A 49 -39.13 -37.11 63.24
CA LYS A 49 -38.30 -38.20 63.74
C LYS A 49 -38.34 -38.26 65.28
N ALA A 50 -38.18 -37.13 65.95
CA ALA A 50 -38.25 -37.05 67.41
C ALA A 50 -39.63 -37.51 67.96
N ARG A 51 -40.72 -37.11 67.30
CA ARG A 51 -42.09 -37.55 67.67
C ARG A 51 -42.28 -39.06 67.43
N ALA A 52 -41.85 -39.58 66.28
CA ALA A 52 -41.95 -41.01 65.96
C ALA A 52 -41.15 -41.88 66.94
N GLN A 53 -39.99 -41.41 67.38
CA GLN A 53 -39.19 -42.07 68.42
C GLN A 53 -39.87 -42.05 69.81
N LYS A 54 -40.52 -40.93 70.18
CA LYS A 54 -41.17 -40.81 71.51
C LYS A 54 -42.48 -41.59 71.64
N SER A 55 -43.33 -41.64 70.60
CA SER A 55 -44.67 -42.22 70.72
C SER A 55 -44.95 -43.46 69.87
N SER A 56 -44.11 -43.79 68.87
CA SER A 56 -44.24 -44.95 67.96
C SER A 56 -45.61 -45.13 67.27
N THR A 57 -46.53 -44.17 67.37
CA THR A 57 -47.89 -44.29 66.82
C THR A 57 -47.88 -44.32 65.29
N ALA A 58 -48.90 -44.94 64.70
CA ALA A 58 -49.07 -45.00 63.24
C ALA A 58 -49.05 -43.60 62.61
N ALA A 59 -49.75 -42.63 63.21
CA ALA A 59 -49.75 -41.23 62.76
C ALA A 59 -48.34 -40.59 62.78
N ALA A 60 -47.53 -40.85 63.81
CA ALA A 60 -46.16 -40.32 63.90
C ALA A 60 -45.23 -40.95 62.85
N LYS A 61 -45.38 -42.26 62.59
CA LYS A 61 -44.65 -42.98 61.52
C LYS A 61 -45.03 -42.44 60.13
N THR A 62 -46.33 -42.28 59.84
CA THR A 62 -46.81 -41.69 58.58
C THR A 62 -46.34 -40.25 58.39
N SER A 63 -46.33 -39.44 59.46
CA SER A 63 -45.80 -38.06 59.43
C SER A 63 -44.32 -38.03 59.04
N LEU A 64 -43.50 -38.93 59.59
CA LEU A 64 -42.09 -39.07 59.24
C LEU A 64 -41.89 -39.50 57.77
N THR A 65 -42.67 -40.48 57.29
CA THR A 65 -42.63 -40.92 55.88
C THR A 65 -42.97 -39.77 54.92
N ASN A 66 -44.04 -39.03 55.21
CA ASN A 66 -44.46 -37.88 54.41
C ASN A 66 -43.44 -36.73 54.45
N ALA A 67 -42.81 -36.48 55.60
CA ALA A 67 -41.76 -35.48 55.73
C ALA A 67 -40.51 -35.86 54.92
N ASN A 68 -40.12 -37.14 54.93
CA ASN A 68 -39.00 -37.69 54.17
C ASN A 68 -39.25 -37.67 52.65
N SER A 69 -40.47 -38.01 52.19
CA SER A 69 -40.87 -37.90 50.79
C SER A 69 -40.69 -36.46 50.28
N LYS A 70 -41.29 -35.47 50.96
CA LYS A 70 -41.12 -34.05 50.60
C LYS A 70 -39.66 -33.59 50.63
N ALA A 71 -38.84 -34.15 51.52
CA ALA A 71 -37.41 -33.85 51.58
C ALA A 71 -36.60 -34.50 50.42
N LYS A 72 -37.08 -35.58 49.80
CA LYS A 72 -36.51 -36.10 48.54
C LYS A 72 -36.85 -35.18 47.37
N ASP A 73 -38.10 -34.74 47.26
CA ASP A 73 -38.56 -33.85 46.18
C ASP A 73 -37.84 -32.50 46.19
N LEU A 74 -37.60 -31.94 47.38
CA LEU A 74 -36.86 -30.68 47.52
C LEU A 74 -35.37 -30.83 47.21
N ARG A 75 -34.74 -31.98 47.50
CA ARG A 75 -33.38 -32.29 47.02
C ARG A 75 -33.31 -32.36 45.50
N ALA A 76 -34.30 -33.00 44.86
CA ALA A 76 -34.38 -33.05 43.39
C ALA A 76 -34.55 -31.64 42.77
N LYS A 77 -35.44 -30.81 43.33
CA LYS A 77 -35.63 -29.40 42.91
C LYS A 77 -34.36 -28.57 43.08
N LEU A 78 -33.65 -28.71 44.19
CA LEU A 78 -32.36 -28.06 44.44
C LEU A 78 -31.30 -28.51 43.41
N ALA A 79 -31.22 -29.81 43.11
CA ALA A 79 -30.29 -30.33 42.11
C ALA A 79 -30.58 -29.75 40.72
N MET A 80 -31.85 -29.71 40.28
CA MET A 80 -32.24 -29.07 39.02
C MET A 80 -31.87 -27.57 38.99
N ALA A 81 -32.14 -26.83 40.07
CA ALA A 81 -31.79 -25.42 40.16
C ALA A 81 -30.26 -25.18 40.05
N LYS A 82 -29.44 -26.05 40.68
CA LYS A 82 -27.96 -25.98 40.56
C LYS A 82 -27.47 -26.28 39.15
N MET A 83 -28.09 -27.25 38.47
CA MET A 83 -27.79 -27.54 37.06
C MET A 83 -28.15 -26.36 36.16
N GLU A 84 -29.27 -25.68 36.42
CA GLU A 84 -29.69 -24.51 35.64
C GLU A 84 -28.78 -23.29 35.88
N LEU A 85 -28.33 -23.08 37.13
CA LEU A 85 -27.29 -22.11 37.46
C LEU A 85 -26.00 -22.40 36.68
N ALA A 86 -25.56 -23.67 36.64
CA ALA A 86 -24.38 -24.07 35.88
C ALA A 86 -24.50 -23.76 34.38
N LYS A 87 -25.64 -24.10 33.74
CA LYS A 87 -25.93 -23.73 32.35
C LYS A 87 -25.94 -22.21 32.14
N ALA A 88 -26.57 -21.46 33.03
CA ALA A 88 -26.59 -20.00 32.94
C ALA A 88 -25.17 -19.40 33.00
N ARG A 89 -24.31 -19.92 33.88
CA ARG A 89 -22.89 -19.50 33.99
C ARG A 89 -22.10 -19.84 32.73
N THR A 90 -22.30 -21.01 32.12
CA THR A 90 -21.60 -21.36 30.87
C THR A 90 -22.04 -20.47 29.71
N MET A 91 -23.33 -20.16 29.58
CA MET A 91 -23.82 -19.24 28.55
C MET A 91 -23.35 -17.79 28.75
N ASP A 92 -23.28 -17.29 29.99
CA ASP A 92 -22.72 -15.95 30.27
C ASP A 92 -21.21 -15.90 30.00
N ALA A 93 -20.48 -17.00 30.22
CA ALA A 93 -19.07 -17.12 29.83
C ALA A 93 -18.88 -17.08 28.31
N VAL A 94 -19.80 -17.67 27.52
CA VAL A 94 -19.80 -17.54 26.04
C VAL A 94 -20.07 -16.09 25.63
N ARG A 95 -21.08 -15.43 26.20
CA ARG A 95 -21.37 -13.99 25.94
C ARG A 95 -20.15 -13.11 26.21
N LEU A 96 -19.49 -13.29 27.36
CA LEU A 96 -18.27 -12.54 27.71
C LEU A 96 -17.10 -12.84 26.76
N ALA A 97 -16.99 -14.07 26.24
CA ALA A 97 -15.99 -14.42 25.23
C ALA A 97 -16.29 -13.78 23.87
N GLU A 98 -17.56 -13.71 23.45
CA GLU A 98 -17.99 -13.00 22.25
C GLU A 98 -17.75 -11.49 22.33
N GLU A 99 -18.10 -10.85 23.46
CA GLU A 99 -17.84 -9.42 23.68
C GLU A 99 -16.34 -9.12 23.61
N ALA A 100 -15.50 -9.92 24.29
CA ALA A 100 -14.05 -9.80 24.22
C ALA A 100 -13.47 -10.12 22.82
N ALA A 101 -14.17 -10.90 21.99
CA ALA A 101 -13.80 -11.12 20.59
C ALA A 101 -14.20 -9.92 19.71
N LYS A 102 -15.41 -9.37 19.89
CA LYS A 102 -15.90 -8.17 19.21
C LYS A 102 -15.00 -6.96 19.50
N GLU A 103 -14.60 -6.75 20.76
CA GLU A 103 -13.62 -5.73 21.17
C GLU A 103 -12.26 -5.89 20.49
N LYS A 104 -11.77 -7.12 20.31
CA LYS A 104 -10.51 -7.37 19.60
C LYS A 104 -10.62 -7.09 18.10
N VAL A 105 -11.76 -7.40 17.49
CA VAL A 105 -12.01 -7.11 16.06
C VAL A 105 -12.12 -5.60 15.83
N SER A 106 -12.81 -4.85 16.70
CA SER A 106 -12.86 -3.39 16.60
C SER A 106 -11.51 -2.72 16.86
N ALA A 107 -10.76 -3.18 17.87
CA ALA A 107 -9.39 -2.72 18.11
C ALA A 107 -8.45 -3.02 16.93
N LEU A 108 -8.56 -4.20 16.31
CA LEU A 108 -7.81 -4.54 15.10
C LEU A 108 -8.18 -3.63 13.93
N SER A 109 -9.48 -3.44 13.67
CA SER A 109 -9.99 -2.53 12.62
C SER A 109 -9.42 -1.12 12.77
N ASN A 110 -9.55 -0.52 13.96
CA ASN A 110 -8.99 0.81 14.26
C ASN A 110 -7.47 0.87 14.04
N SER A 111 -6.74 -0.19 14.41
CA SER A 111 -5.29 -0.28 14.19
C SER A 111 -4.89 -0.40 12.72
N LEU A 112 -5.75 -0.98 11.87
CA LEU A 112 -5.52 -1.11 10.44
C LEU A 112 -5.81 0.20 9.73
N SER A 113 -6.91 0.90 10.07
CA SER A 113 -7.20 2.25 9.56
C SER A 113 -6.07 3.22 9.89
N ALA A 114 -5.65 3.28 11.16
CA ALA A 114 -4.54 4.14 11.61
C ALA A 114 -3.17 3.77 11.01
N LYS A 115 -3.01 2.57 10.44
CA LYS A 115 -1.84 2.19 9.63
C LYS A 115 -2.02 2.65 8.18
N ALA A 116 -3.18 2.44 7.58
CA ALA A 116 -3.49 2.88 6.23
C ALA A 116 -3.28 4.39 6.05
N ASP A 117 -3.70 5.22 7.03
CA ASP A 117 -3.49 6.66 7.00
C ASP A 117 -1.99 7.03 7.05
N LYS A 118 -1.20 6.32 7.86
CA LYS A 118 0.26 6.52 7.97
C LYS A 118 0.98 6.08 6.70
N ASP A 119 0.60 4.95 6.13
CA ASP A 119 1.18 4.40 4.91
C ASP A 119 0.83 5.29 3.71
N LEU A 120 -0.39 5.84 3.65
CA LEU A 120 -0.81 6.83 2.65
C LEU A 120 0.01 8.13 2.80
N ALA A 121 0.15 8.66 4.00
CA ALA A 121 0.94 9.87 4.24
C ALA A 121 2.44 9.68 3.92
N ALA A 122 2.99 8.49 4.18
CA ALA A 122 4.34 8.12 3.78
C ALA A 122 4.47 7.98 2.25
N ALA A 123 3.49 7.36 1.60
CA ALA A 123 3.46 7.18 0.16
C ALA A 123 3.36 8.52 -0.59
N LEU A 124 2.54 9.46 -0.11
CA LEU A 124 2.45 10.82 -0.69
C LEU A 124 3.79 11.56 -0.58
N LYS A 125 4.41 11.60 0.60
CA LYS A 125 5.73 12.24 0.80
C LYS A 125 6.83 11.59 -0.06
N ALA A 126 6.81 10.26 -0.20
CA ALA A 126 7.73 9.54 -1.07
C ALA A 126 7.46 9.82 -2.56
N PHE A 127 6.20 10.00 -2.96
CA PHE A 127 5.81 10.37 -4.32
C PHE A 127 6.21 11.81 -4.65
N GLU A 128 5.83 12.78 -3.82
CA GLU A 128 6.13 14.21 -3.98
C GLU A 128 7.63 14.46 -4.09
N SER A 129 8.42 13.93 -3.15
CA SER A 129 9.88 14.11 -3.17
C SER A 129 10.55 13.49 -4.41
N ARG A 130 10.00 12.40 -4.97
CA ARG A 130 10.45 11.81 -6.24
C ARG A 130 9.99 12.62 -7.45
N TRP A 131 8.76 13.13 -7.42
CA TRP A 131 8.15 13.91 -8.50
C TRP A 131 8.83 15.28 -8.65
N VAL A 132 9.07 15.99 -7.55
CA VAL A 132 9.82 17.26 -7.53
C VAL A 132 11.23 17.06 -8.09
N LYS A 133 11.99 16.07 -7.59
CA LYS A 133 13.34 15.75 -8.11
C LYS A 133 13.33 15.37 -9.61
N ALA A 134 12.28 14.72 -10.10
CA ALA A 134 12.12 14.42 -11.52
C ALA A 134 11.81 15.68 -12.34
N ARG A 135 10.94 16.57 -11.82
CA ARG A 135 10.60 17.87 -12.40
C ARG A 135 11.82 18.78 -12.45
N GLU A 136 12.54 18.98 -11.36
CA GLU A 136 13.78 19.78 -11.30
C GLU A 136 14.79 19.35 -12.38
N LYS A 137 15.04 18.03 -12.51
CA LYS A 137 15.91 17.49 -13.56
C LYS A 137 15.39 17.78 -14.98
N ALA A 138 14.08 17.80 -15.19
CA ALA A 138 13.48 18.19 -16.46
C ALA A 138 13.54 19.71 -16.71
N HIS A 139 13.33 20.54 -15.68
CA HIS A 139 13.43 21.99 -15.76
C HIS A 139 14.88 22.44 -15.99
N ALA A 140 15.86 21.88 -15.28
CA ALA A 140 17.28 22.14 -15.49
C ALA A 140 17.73 21.82 -16.93
N LYS A 141 17.23 20.72 -17.53
CA LYS A 141 17.46 20.41 -18.95
C LYS A 141 16.85 21.46 -19.90
N LYS A 142 15.64 21.94 -19.60
CA LYS A 142 14.98 23.01 -20.39
C LYS A 142 15.71 24.35 -20.27
N ILE A 143 16.14 24.72 -19.06
CA ILE A 143 16.92 25.95 -18.79
C ILE A 143 18.24 25.90 -19.56
N LYS A 144 19.03 24.82 -19.43
CA LYS A 144 20.28 24.64 -20.20
C LYS A 144 20.09 24.65 -21.72
N ALA A 145 18.94 24.18 -22.21
CA ALA A 145 18.59 24.28 -23.62
C ALA A 145 18.19 25.70 -24.05
N ALA A 146 17.61 26.50 -23.15
CA ALA A 146 17.29 27.91 -23.37
C ALA A 146 18.54 28.80 -23.31
N GLU A 147 19.42 28.59 -22.34
CA GLU A 147 20.73 29.25 -22.20
C GLU A 147 21.55 29.12 -23.49
N LYS A 148 21.75 27.89 -23.98
CA LYS A 148 22.47 27.65 -25.25
C LYS A 148 21.83 28.35 -26.46
N LYS A 149 20.50 28.48 -26.49
CA LYS A 149 19.80 29.23 -27.54
C LYS A 149 19.97 30.75 -27.38
N ALA A 150 20.02 31.27 -26.16
CA ALA A 150 20.29 32.67 -25.86
C ALA A 150 21.73 33.04 -26.24
N GLU A 151 22.72 32.24 -25.80
CA GLU A 151 24.13 32.40 -26.21
C GLU A 151 24.31 32.42 -27.73
N ALA A 152 23.65 31.51 -28.45
CA ALA A 152 23.73 31.46 -29.91
C ALA A 152 23.18 32.76 -30.55
N LYS A 153 22.09 33.31 -30.02
CA LYS A 153 21.54 34.61 -30.46
C LYS A 153 22.50 35.76 -30.13
N ILE A 154 23.09 35.80 -28.94
CA ILE A 154 24.07 36.81 -28.53
C ILE A 154 25.31 36.76 -29.44
N LYS A 155 25.86 35.57 -29.69
CA LYS A 155 27.00 35.35 -30.61
C LYS A 155 26.66 35.79 -32.04
N ALA A 156 25.43 35.57 -32.51
CA ALA A 156 24.96 36.06 -33.82
C ALA A 156 24.81 37.59 -33.86
N ALA A 157 24.28 38.21 -32.79
CA ALA A 157 24.17 39.66 -32.68
C ALA A 157 25.55 40.34 -32.62
N ALA A 158 26.48 39.80 -31.82
CA ALA A 158 27.86 40.27 -31.72
C ALA A 158 28.58 40.23 -33.07
N LYS A 159 28.43 39.15 -33.86
CA LYS A 159 28.96 39.08 -35.23
C LYS A 159 28.38 40.16 -36.15
N LYS A 160 27.08 40.45 -36.06
CA LYS A 160 26.44 41.53 -36.83
C LYS A 160 26.92 42.92 -36.39
N ALA A 161 27.12 43.14 -35.09
CA ALA A 161 27.66 44.39 -34.56
C ALA A 161 29.11 44.63 -35.02
N ALA A 162 29.97 43.61 -34.91
CA ALA A 162 31.36 43.68 -35.36
C ALA A 162 31.48 43.90 -36.89
N ALA A 163 30.57 43.34 -37.69
CA ALA A 163 30.50 43.61 -39.12
C ALA A 163 30.15 45.08 -39.41
N LYS A 164 29.14 45.63 -38.73
CA LYS A 164 28.76 47.05 -38.86
C LYS A 164 29.88 48.00 -38.39
N ALA A 165 30.58 47.69 -37.30
CA ALA A 165 31.72 48.46 -36.82
C ALA A 165 32.82 48.56 -37.89
N LYS A 166 33.24 47.42 -38.47
CA LYS A 166 34.22 47.38 -39.57
C LYS A 166 33.75 48.10 -40.83
N GLU A 167 32.44 48.16 -41.09
CA GLU A 167 31.88 48.90 -42.21
C GLU A 167 31.92 50.42 -41.98
N LEU A 168 31.67 50.87 -40.74
CA LEU A 168 31.80 52.27 -40.32
C LEU A 168 33.26 52.73 -40.31
N GLU A 169 34.19 51.91 -39.80
CA GLU A 169 35.64 52.15 -39.88
C GLU A 169 36.11 52.35 -41.33
N LYS A 170 35.67 51.47 -42.25
CA LYS A 170 35.97 51.60 -43.68
C LYS A 170 35.38 52.87 -44.30
N LYS A 171 34.16 53.25 -43.92
CA LYS A 171 33.51 54.50 -44.36
C LYS A 171 34.22 55.74 -43.81
N ALA A 172 34.70 55.72 -42.57
CA ALA A 172 35.51 56.77 -41.98
C ALA A 172 36.88 56.90 -42.69
N ALA A 173 37.60 55.79 -42.88
CA ALA A 173 38.87 55.76 -43.59
C ALA A 173 38.74 56.21 -45.07
N ALA A 174 37.62 55.91 -45.72
CA ALA A 174 37.33 56.40 -47.07
C ALA A 174 37.09 57.92 -47.11
N LYS A 175 36.38 58.49 -46.13
CA LYS A 175 36.20 59.95 -46.01
C LYS A 175 37.53 60.68 -45.80
N LEU A 176 38.37 60.21 -44.88
CA LEU A 176 39.70 60.78 -44.63
C LEU A 176 40.61 60.74 -45.88
N LYS A 177 40.56 59.64 -46.65
CA LYS A 177 41.29 59.55 -47.93
C LYS A 177 40.71 60.47 -49.02
N ALA A 178 39.41 60.73 -49.01
CA ALA A 178 38.78 61.68 -49.93
C ALA A 178 39.15 63.15 -49.62
N GLU A 179 39.25 63.53 -48.34
CA GLU A 179 39.78 64.84 -47.93
C GLU A 179 41.27 64.99 -48.29
N GLY A 180 42.09 63.98 -48.00
CA GLY A 180 43.51 63.98 -48.39
C GLY A 180 43.74 64.09 -49.91
N GLN A 181 42.84 63.57 -50.74
CA GLN A 181 42.89 63.78 -52.20
C GLN A 181 42.32 65.12 -52.66
N LYS A 182 41.32 65.70 -51.96
CA LYS A 182 40.86 67.07 -52.25
C LYS A 182 41.97 68.09 -51.98
N ALA A 183 42.77 67.90 -50.93
CA ALA A 183 43.96 68.72 -50.68
C ALA A 183 45.00 68.66 -51.83
N LYS A 184 45.17 67.50 -52.48
CA LYS A 184 46.11 67.35 -53.62
C LYS A 184 45.55 67.80 -54.98
N LYS A 185 44.22 67.95 -55.14
CA LYS A 185 43.60 68.33 -56.41
C LYS A 185 43.24 69.83 -56.53
N ALA A 186 43.56 70.62 -55.51
CA ALA A 186 43.53 72.08 -55.56
C ALA A 186 44.77 72.69 -56.23
N ALA A 187 45.92 72.00 -56.17
CA ALA A 187 47.18 72.43 -56.77
C ALA A 187 47.44 71.74 -58.12
N THR A 188 46.69 72.14 -59.16
CA THR A 188 47.02 72.13 -60.62
C THR A 188 45.74 72.14 -61.47
N LYS A 189 45.29 73.33 -61.89
CA LYS A 189 44.29 73.52 -62.96
C LYS A 189 44.91 74.33 -64.11
N LYS A 190 45.37 73.62 -65.14
CA LYS A 190 45.69 74.00 -66.55
C LYS A 190 46.23 72.70 -67.16
N SER A 191 45.86 72.21 -68.34
CA SER A 191 45.03 72.75 -69.43
C SER A 191 44.28 71.62 -70.18
N THR A 192 43.40 72.02 -71.10
CA THR A 192 42.67 71.26 -72.15
C THR A 192 43.60 70.57 -73.19
N PRO A 193 43.12 69.80 -74.20
CA PRO A 193 41.81 69.12 -74.42
C PRO A 193 41.89 67.66 -75.01
N ALA A 194 40.72 67.10 -75.37
CA ALA A 194 40.43 66.35 -76.63
C ALA A 194 40.38 64.80 -76.72
N LYS A 195 39.27 64.36 -77.37
CA LYS A 195 39.08 63.27 -78.37
C LYS A 195 39.29 61.77 -78.04
N LYS A 196 38.22 61.01 -78.37
CA LYS A 196 38.18 59.65 -78.98
C LYS A 196 38.72 58.49 -78.10
N ALA A 197 38.38 57.22 -78.31
CA ALA A 197 37.25 56.53 -78.96
C ALA A 197 37.21 55.06 -78.43
N GLY A 198 36.16 54.27 -78.69
CA GLY A 198 36.25 52.81 -78.51
C GLY A 198 35.00 52.05 -78.03
N ARG A 199 34.06 51.80 -78.94
CA ARG A 199 33.37 50.49 -79.03
C ARG A 199 34.33 49.54 -79.80
N PRO A 200 34.24 48.18 -79.76
CA PRO A 200 32.98 47.44 -80.03
C PRO A 200 32.81 45.97 -79.49
N LYS A 201 31.59 45.41 -79.69
CA LYS A 201 31.27 43.98 -80.05
C LYS A 201 31.62 42.81 -79.06
N LYS A 202 31.06 41.58 -79.11
CA LYS A 202 29.84 40.96 -79.75
C LYS A 202 29.70 39.46 -79.33
N ALA A 203 28.49 38.89 -79.45
CA ALA A 203 28.13 37.44 -79.49
C ALA A 203 28.29 36.62 -78.17
N ALA A 204 27.43 35.67 -77.77
CA ALA A 204 26.72 34.55 -78.47
C ALA A 204 27.67 33.38 -78.82
N SER A 205 27.30 32.08 -78.76
CA SER A 205 26.03 31.37 -78.45
C SER A 205 26.32 29.96 -77.87
N GLU A 206 25.26 29.24 -77.45
CA GLU A 206 25.12 27.75 -77.43
C GLU A 206 26.11 26.88 -76.60
N THR A 207 25.62 25.91 -75.83
CA THR A 207 25.05 24.65 -76.38
C THR A 207 24.04 23.96 -75.44
N LYS A 208 23.22 23.08 -76.02
CA LYS A 208 22.20 22.25 -75.34
C LYS A 208 22.62 20.77 -75.25
N ALA A 209 21.79 20.00 -74.53
CA ALA A 209 21.77 18.53 -74.39
C ALA A 209 22.70 17.96 -73.28
N ALA A 210 22.35 16.87 -72.60
CA ALA A 210 21.31 15.87 -72.90
C ALA A 210 20.26 15.64 -71.79
N LYS A 211 19.17 14.97 -72.18
CA LYS A 211 17.93 14.75 -71.42
C LYS A 211 17.67 13.25 -71.25
N ARG A 212 17.36 12.79 -70.03
CA ARG A 212 16.65 11.52 -69.72
C ARG A 212 16.01 11.67 -68.32
N VAL A 213 14.70 11.85 -68.13
CA VAL A 213 13.48 11.05 -68.47
C VAL A 213 12.98 10.29 -67.22
N GLY A 214 11.67 10.37 -66.93
CA GLY A 214 10.96 9.60 -65.89
C GLY A 214 10.90 10.29 -64.50
N ARG A 215 10.10 11.33 -64.29
CA ARG A 215 8.62 11.40 -64.09
C ARG A 215 8.18 11.08 -62.64
N PRO A 216 7.31 11.89 -61.99
CA PRO A 216 7.04 11.81 -60.54
C PRO A 216 5.64 11.25 -60.19
N LYS A 217 5.40 10.92 -58.91
CA LYS A 217 4.35 11.49 -58.03
C LYS A 217 4.07 10.63 -56.78
N LYS A 218 3.73 11.33 -55.70
CA LYS A 218 3.10 10.84 -54.47
C LYS A 218 1.61 10.58 -54.73
N ALA A 219 1.08 9.38 -54.45
CA ALA A 219 -0.21 9.15 -53.75
C ALA A 219 -0.63 7.67 -53.66
N THR A 220 -1.23 7.33 -52.50
CA THR A 220 -2.30 6.33 -52.28
C THR A 220 -2.12 4.82 -52.58
N SER A 221 -2.14 4.07 -51.47
CA SER A 221 -2.96 2.86 -51.20
C SER A 221 -2.35 1.45 -51.34
N ALA A 222 -2.82 0.58 -50.42
CA ALA A 222 -2.73 -0.89 -50.39
C ALA A 222 -1.35 -1.58 -50.45
N ALA A 223 -0.85 -2.04 -49.28
CA ALA A 223 -0.81 -3.47 -48.91
C ALA A 223 0.30 -3.85 -47.89
N LYS A 224 -0.07 -4.71 -46.93
CA LYS A 224 0.77 -5.62 -46.10
C LYS A 224 1.87 -5.00 -45.19
N PRO A 225 1.61 -4.81 -43.88
CA PRO A 225 2.65 -4.57 -42.88
C PRO A 225 3.33 -5.88 -42.42
N ALA A 226 4.65 -5.96 -42.53
CA ALA A 226 5.45 -7.08 -42.02
C ALA A 226 6.13 -6.77 -40.67
N LYS A 227 6.18 -7.78 -39.79
CA LYS A 227 6.98 -7.85 -38.54
C LYS A 227 6.72 -6.77 -37.48
N ARG A 228 5.64 -6.94 -36.69
CA ARG A 228 5.66 -6.54 -35.27
C ARG A 228 6.44 -7.58 -34.47
N VAL A 229 7.49 -7.13 -33.78
CA VAL A 229 8.19 -7.89 -32.74
C VAL A 229 7.24 -8.09 -31.54
N GLY A 230 7.29 -9.28 -30.92
CA GLY A 230 6.74 -9.51 -29.58
C GLY A 230 5.24 -9.83 -29.47
N ARG A 231 4.86 -11.09 -29.73
CA ARG A 231 3.79 -11.78 -28.97
C ARG A 231 3.97 -13.30 -29.04
N PRO A 232 3.90 -14.05 -27.92
CA PRO A 232 4.08 -15.50 -27.94
C PRO A 232 2.92 -16.21 -28.64
N LYS A 233 3.23 -17.27 -29.41
CA LYS A 233 2.21 -18.12 -30.04
C LYS A 233 1.60 -19.09 -29.02
N LYS A 234 0.28 -19.21 -29.07
CA LYS A 234 -0.51 -20.25 -28.42
C LYS A 234 -0.60 -21.46 -29.36
N SER A 235 -0.30 -22.65 -28.86
CA SER A 235 -0.56 -23.91 -29.57
C SER A 235 -0.96 -25.00 -28.57
N THR A 236 -2.20 -25.46 -28.69
CA THR A 236 -2.71 -26.69 -28.11
C THR A 236 -2.23 -27.91 -28.91
N ALA A 237 -2.19 -29.08 -28.25
CA ALA A 237 -2.08 -30.47 -28.77
C ALA A 237 -2.09 -30.67 -30.31
N LYS A 238 -1.29 -31.53 -30.95
CA LYS A 238 -0.43 -32.66 -30.53
C LYS A 238 0.82 -32.70 -31.47
N ALA A 239 1.76 -33.66 -31.50
CA ALA A 239 1.84 -34.99 -30.87
C ALA A 239 3.15 -35.21 -30.08
N GLU A 240 3.64 -36.45 -29.96
CA GLU A 240 4.61 -36.87 -28.93
C GLU A 240 5.51 -38.08 -29.33
N VAL A 241 6.15 -38.71 -28.32
CA VAL A 241 7.05 -39.89 -28.33
C VAL A 241 8.42 -39.65 -29.00
N THR A 242 9.51 -39.41 -28.27
CA THR A 242 10.06 -40.28 -27.20
C THR A 242 10.92 -39.56 -26.14
N LYS A 243 10.97 -40.14 -24.92
CA LYS A 243 12.09 -40.12 -23.93
C LYS A 243 12.58 -38.78 -23.31
N LYS A 244 11.90 -38.29 -22.27
CA LYS A 244 12.42 -38.24 -20.87
C LYS A 244 11.39 -37.67 -19.87
N ALA A 245 11.37 -38.25 -18.67
CA ALA A 245 10.55 -37.90 -17.50
C ALA A 245 11.41 -38.18 -16.23
N PRO A 246 11.10 -37.67 -15.00
CA PRO A 246 9.76 -37.27 -14.57
C PRO A 246 9.59 -36.02 -13.66
N THR A 247 8.38 -35.48 -13.73
CA THR A 247 7.51 -34.95 -12.65
C THR A 247 7.99 -33.93 -11.58
N ARG A 248 7.38 -32.73 -11.72
CA ARG A 248 6.53 -32.03 -10.72
C ARG A 248 7.17 -31.38 -9.48
N ARG A 249 7.08 -30.05 -9.47
CA ARG A 249 6.98 -29.20 -8.27
C ARG A 249 5.82 -29.67 -7.37
N GLY A 250 5.96 -29.56 -6.04
CA GLY A 250 4.79 -29.51 -5.14
C GLY A 250 4.75 -30.44 -3.92
N ARG A 251 5.85 -31.07 -3.48
CA ARG A 251 5.93 -31.70 -2.16
C ARG A 251 7.29 -31.43 -1.49
N PRO A 252 7.33 -30.95 -0.23
CA PRO A 252 8.54 -31.04 0.57
C PRO A 252 8.84 -32.53 0.89
N PRO A 253 10.10 -32.96 0.88
CA PRO A 253 10.45 -34.35 1.14
C PRO A 253 10.13 -34.76 2.58
N LYS A 254 9.49 -35.91 2.74
CA LYS A 254 9.16 -36.51 4.04
C LYS A 254 10.39 -37.27 4.57
N ALA A 255 11.21 -36.61 5.39
CA ALA A 255 12.19 -37.30 6.21
C ALA A 255 11.47 -38.03 7.36
N GLY A 256 11.67 -39.35 7.46
CA GLY A 256 11.03 -40.19 8.48
C GLY A 256 11.85 -40.33 9.76
N THR A 257 11.13 -40.54 10.86
CA THR A 257 11.56 -41.39 12.00
C THR A 257 12.86 -41.04 12.74
N GLY A 258 12.82 -39.95 13.52
CA GLY A 258 13.56 -39.82 14.80
C GLY A 258 12.59 -39.91 15.98
N ARG A 259 12.82 -40.85 16.91
CA ARG A 259 11.85 -41.29 17.94
C ARG A 259 11.28 -40.15 18.82
N ARG A 260 9.96 -40.19 19.07
CA ARG A 260 9.33 -39.52 20.22
C ARG A 260 9.81 -40.19 21.52
N GLY A 261 10.01 -39.40 22.58
CA GLY A 261 10.02 -39.90 23.96
C GLY A 261 11.37 -40.27 24.57
N ARG A 262 12.19 -39.26 24.90
CA ARG A 262 13.07 -39.30 26.09
C ARG A 262 13.44 -37.88 26.53
N PRO A 263 13.12 -37.44 27.76
CA PRO A 263 13.65 -36.19 28.29
C PRO A 263 15.14 -36.37 28.63
N PRO A 264 16.01 -35.37 28.39
CA PRO A 264 17.39 -35.43 28.86
C PRO A 264 17.42 -35.36 30.38
N LYS A 265 18.02 -36.38 31.01
CA LYS A 265 18.24 -36.47 32.45
C LYS A 265 19.64 -35.93 32.77
N ASN A 266 19.70 -34.98 33.69
CA ASN A 266 20.90 -34.40 34.32
C ASN A 266 21.81 -33.55 33.40
N ALA A 267 21.82 -32.24 33.67
CA ALA A 267 23.02 -31.41 33.65
C ALA A 267 23.27 -30.94 35.10
N ALA A 268 24.53 -30.67 35.45
CA ALA A 268 25.00 -30.42 36.82
C ALA A 268 24.42 -29.14 37.47
#